data_AF-A0A7X8JPA7-F1
#
_entry.id   AF-A0A7X8JPA7-F1
#
_cell.length_a   1.000
_cell.length_b   1.000
_cell.length_c   1.000
_cell.angle_alpha   90.00
_cell.angle_beta   90.00
_cell.angle_gamma   90.00
#
_symmetry.space_group_name_H-M   'P 1'
#
loop_
_entity.id
_entity.type
_entity.pdbx_description
1 polymer ?
#
loop_
_entity_poly.entity_id
_entity_poly.type
_entity_poly.pdbx_seq_one_letter_code
_entity_poly.pdbx_strand_id
1 'polypeptide(L)'
;MKTSSLSSLARLNHPDREVRLNNLKALIQEVKAGRIPEPPKGIDVNNHIHTTFSFSPYSPTCAVWMAYTAGLQTAGIMDHDSIAGAREFIEAGRIAGMATTIGVECRVDFQDTPLNRRMINNPDQHSVAYVALHGIPHTRIDDVQSYFAPYTRARHERNRLMVQRINAITAPMGISLDYDEDVLPISESRNGGSVTERHLLFALSKKLIERYGKGETLVEVLTKQLKITVRSNIKWLLLDSENSLYE
;
A
#
# COMPACT_ATOMS: atom_id res chain seq x y z
N MET A 1 23.87 -10.47 6.86
CA MET A 1 24.01 -9.30 7.77
C MET A 1 23.14 -9.55 8.99
N LYS A 2 23.71 -9.60 10.19
CA LYS A 2 22.91 -9.61 11.43
C LYS A 2 22.28 -8.22 11.56
N THR A 3 20.99 -8.12 11.26
CA THR A 3 20.19 -6.93 11.49
C THR A 3 20.29 -6.57 12.97
N SER A 4 20.73 -5.35 13.27
CA SER A 4 20.62 -4.83 14.63
C SER A 4 19.14 -4.85 15.01
N SER A 5 18.81 -5.02 16.29
CA SER A 5 17.39 -5.07 16.73
C SER A 5 16.61 -3.79 16.37
N LEU A 6 17.31 -2.70 16.00
CA LEU A 6 16.77 -1.42 15.56
C LEU A 6 16.34 -1.38 14.09
N SER A 7 16.79 -2.32 13.24
CA SER A 7 16.54 -2.29 11.79
C SER A 7 15.38 -3.20 11.33
N SER A 8 14.47 -3.60 12.23
CA SER A 8 13.34 -4.42 11.80
C SER A 8 12.32 -3.55 11.05
N LEU A 9 11.93 -4.00 9.85
CA LEU A 9 10.83 -3.38 9.08
C LEU A 9 9.57 -3.21 9.93
N ALA A 10 9.31 -4.14 10.86
CA ALA A 10 8.21 -4.06 11.81
C ALA A 10 8.22 -2.78 12.67
N ARG A 11 9.38 -2.26 13.07
CA ARG A 11 9.48 -1.00 13.84
C ARG A 11 9.21 0.22 12.97
N LEU A 12 9.64 0.19 11.72
CA LEU A 12 9.36 1.23 10.74
C LEU A 12 7.92 1.17 10.22
N ASN A 13 7.24 0.04 10.35
CA ASN A 13 5.82 -0.16 10.06
C ASN A 13 4.96 -0.22 11.33
N HIS A 14 5.48 0.20 12.47
CA HIS A 14 4.73 0.18 13.73
C HIS A 14 3.43 1.00 13.60
N PRO A 15 2.29 0.59 14.19
CA PRO A 15 1.01 1.32 14.04
C PRO A 15 1.05 2.78 14.50
N ASP A 16 1.89 3.10 15.48
CA ASP A 16 2.14 4.46 15.97
C ASP A 16 3.20 5.20 15.14
N ARG A 17 2.79 6.34 14.55
CA ARG A 17 3.64 7.26 13.78
C ARG A 17 4.89 7.72 14.53
N GLU A 18 4.78 8.07 15.81
CA GLU A 18 5.92 8.60 16.56
C GLU A 18 6.97 7.52 16.80
N VAL A 19 6.52 6.28 17.04
CA VAL A 19 7.42 5.12 17.11
C VAL A 19 8.15 4.93 15.79
N ARG A 20 7.46 5.02 14.64
CA ARG A 20 8.10 4.91 13.32
C ARG A 20 9.19 5.97 13.13
N LEU A 21 8.84 7.24 13.33
CA LEU A 21 9.77 8.37 13.14
C LEU A 21 10.96 8.31 14.11
N ASN A 22 10.76 7.91 15.36
CA ASN A 22 11.85 7.77 16.32
C ASN A 22 12.78 6.60 15.98
N ASN A 23 12.27 5.50 15.45
CA ASN A 23 13.11 4.42 14.94
C ASN A 23 13.91 4.87 13.71
N LEU A 24 13.32 5.64 12.79
CA LEU A 24 14.06 6.22 11.66
C LEU A 24 15.18 7.15 12.15
N LYS A 25 14.91 8.02 13.14
CA LYS A 25 15.95 8.87 13.74
C LYS A 25 17.10 8.03 14.29
N ALA A 26 16.79 6.96 15.03
CA ALA A 26 17.81 6.05 15.56
C ALA A 26 18.65 5.44 14.44
N LEU A 27 18.04 4.92 13.38
CA LEU A 27 18.74 4.35 12.23
C LEU A 27 19.67 5.36 11.55
N ILE A 28 19.21 6.58 11.33
CA ILE A 28 20.04 7.64 10.74
C ILE A 28 21.21 8.01 11.65
N GLN A 29 21.06 7.96 12.98
CA GLN A 29 22.19 8.15 13.90
C GLN A 29 23.20 6.99 13.83
N GLU A 30 22.74 5.75 13.68
CA GLU A 30 23.61 4.60 13.47
C GLU A 30 24.40 4.72 12.15
N VAL A 31 23.79 5.25 11.09
CA VAL A 31 24.47 5.56 9.83
C VAL A 31 25.54 6.63 10.04
N LYS A 32 25.19 7.74 10.69
CA LYS A 32 26.14 8.83 10.98
C LYS A 32 27.30 8.38 11.87
N ALA A 33 27.07 7.43 12.76
CA ALA A 33 28.10 6.85 13.61
C ALA A 33 28.92 5.75 12.92
N GLY A 34 28.67 5.45 11.65
CA GLY A 34 29.37 4.42 10.87
C GLY A 34 29.05 2.98 11.27
N ARG A 35 28.02 2.77 12.11
CA ARG A 35 27.57 1.42 12.52
C ARG A 35 26.68 0.76 11.49
N ILE A 36 25.94 1.56 10.72
CA ILE A 36 25.28 1.15 9.48
C ILE A 36 26.03 1.83 8.33
N PRO A 37 26.48 1.09 7.30
CA PRO A 37 27.11 1.71 6.14
C PRO A 37 26.17 2.71 5.46
N GLU A 38 26.67 3.91 5.13
CA GLU A 38 25.91 4.84 4.30
C GLU A 38 25.74 4.24 2.89
N PRO A 39 24.51 4.19 2.35
CA PRO A 39 24.28 3.65 1.01
C PRO A 39 24.94 4.55 -0.05
N PRO A 40 25.49 3.97 -1.13
CA PRO A 40 25.95 4.76 -2.28
C PRO A 40 24.79 5.60 -2.83
N LYS A 41 25.02 6.91 -3.02
CA LYS A 41 24.01 7.80 -3.59
C LYS A 41 24.05 7.70 -5.11
N GLY A 42 22.93 7.31 -5.70
CA GLY A 42 22.71 7.32 -7.14
C GLY A 42 22.10 8.64 -7.61
N ILE A 43 21.73 8.67 -8.89
CA ILE A 43 20.97 9.77 -9.52
C ILE A 43 19.49 9.41 -9.72
N ASP A 44 19.11 8.20 -9.36
CA ASP A 44 17.76 7.69 -9.56
C ASP A 44 16.76 8.35 -8.63
N VAL A 45 15.55 8.53 -9.13
CA VAL A 45 14.44 9.19 -8.44
C VAL A 45 13.23 8.28 -8.47
N ASN A 46 12.48 8.21 -7.36
CA ASN A 46 11.18 7.57 -7.35
C ASN A 46 10.15 8.47 -6.70
N ASN A 47 9.41 9.20 -7.53
CA ASN A 47 8.38 10.14 -7.09
C ASN A 47 6.95 9.56 -7.13
N HIS A 48 6.82 8.24 -7.22
CA HIS A 48 5.52 7.56 -7.26
C HIS A 48 5.55 6.34 -6.32
N ILE A 49 5.45 6.60 -5.02
CA ILE A 49 5.48 5.59 -3.97
C ILE A 49 4.14 5.55 -3.26
N HIS A 50 3.50 4.37 -3.27
CA HIS A 50 2.36 4.09 -2.40
C HIS A 50 2.82 3.62 -1.02
N THR A 51 2.04 3.94 0.00
CA THR A 51 2.27 3.57 1.39
C THR A 51 1.08 2.81 1.96
N THR A 52 1.11 2.50 3.26
CA THR A 52 -0.03 1.94 4.01
C THR A 52 -1.28 2.84 3.97
N PHE A 53 -1.13 4.11 3.59
CA PHE A 53 -2.25 5.03 3.36
C PHE A 53 -3.03 4.75 2.07
N SER A 54 -2.64 3.75 1.27
CA SER A 54 -3.48 3.23 0.18
C SER A 54 -3.47 1.71 0.00
N PHE A 55 -2.32 1.04 -0.13
CA PHE A 55 -2.27 -0.44 -0.25
C PHE A 55 -0.88 -1.07 -0.14
N SER A 56 0.16 -0.28 0.11
CA SER A 56 1.53 -0.79 0.21
C SER A 56 1.81 -1.32 1.63
N PRO A 57 2.69 -2.32 1.78
CA PRO A 57 3.08 -2.81 3.11
C PRO A 57 4.02 -1.85 3.85
N TYR A 58 4.47 -0.76 3.22
CA TYR A 58 5.39 0.20 3.82
C TYR A 58 4.65 1.44 4.30
N SER A 59 4.80 1.79 5.57
CA SER A 59 4.40 3.09 6.10
C SER A 59 5.16 4.22 5.37
N PRO A 60 4.69 5.48 5.46
CA PRO A 60 5.44 6.62 4.91
C PRO A 60 6.88 6.68 5.42
N THR A 61 7.11 6.46 6.73
CA THR A 61 8.46 6.44 7.31
C THR A 61 9.29 5.27 6.76
N CYS A 62 8.71 4.07 6.67
CA CYS A 62 9.42 2.91 6.15
C CYS A 62 9.78 3.11 4.68
N ALA A 63 8.87 3.68 3.88
CA ALA A 63 9.11 3.97 2.47
C ALA A 63 10.30 4.91 2.27
N VAL A 64 10.43 5.97 3.09
CA VAL A 64 11.60 6.86 3.05
C VAL A 64 12.89 6.12 3.45
N TRP A 65 12.86 5.28 4.48
CA TRP A 65 14.03 4.47 4.84
C TRP A 65 14.45 3.55 3.68
N MET A 66 13.50 2.87 3.04
CA MET A 66 13.77 2.01 1.90
C MET A 66 14.38 2.80 0.74
N ALA A 67 13.81 3.97 0.40
CA ALA A 67 14.35 4.87 -0.61
C ALA A 67 15.78 5.33 -0.27
N TYR A 68 16.05 5.68 1.00
CA TYR A 68 17.37 6.03 1.49
C TYR A 68 18.36 4.89 1.30
N THR A 69 18.03 3.70 1.77
CA THR A 69 18.91 2.52 1.67
C THR A 69 19.13 2.07 0.22
N ALA A 70 18.20 2.36 -0.68
CA ALA A 70 18.34 2.12 -2.11
C ALA A 70 19.22 3.18 -2.82
N GLY A 71 19.65 4.24 -2.12
CA GLY A 71 20.51 5.28 -2.69
C GLY A 71 19.77 6.29 -3.57
N LEU A 72 18.45 6.42 -3.46
CA LEU A 72 17.67 7.36 -4.26
C LEU A 72 18.00 8.82 -3.91
N GLN A 73 18.00 9.68 -4.91
CA GLN A 73 18.21 11.12 -4.73
C GLN A 73 16.96 11.82 -4.16
N THR A 74 15.77 11.37 -4.57
CA THR A 74 14.48 11.88 -4.08
C THR A 74 13.43 10.77 -4.08
N ALA A 75 12.48 10.90 -3.16
CA ALA A 75 11.34 10.01 -3.00
C ALA A 75 10.01 10.80 -3.00
N GLY A 76 8.92 10.24 -3.52
CA GLY A 76 7.63 10.93 -3.57
C GLY A 76 6.47 10.04 -3.21
N ILE A 77 5.67 10.48 -2.24
CA ILE A 77 4.44 9.78 -1.84
C ILE A 77 3.31 10.09 -2.84
N MET A 78 2.56 9.05 -3.21
CA MET A 78 1.55 9.07 -4.26
C MET A 78 0.42 8.09 -3.95
N ASP A 79 -0.14 8.15 -2.74
CA ASP A 79 -1.22 7.23 -2.34
C ASP A 79 -2.49 7.43 -3.17
N HIS A 80 -3.25 6.35 -3.39
CA HIS A 80 -4.50 6.40 -4.14
C HIS A 80 -5.53 7.25 -3.41
N ASP A 81 -6.02 8.32 -4.03
CA ASP A 81 -7.13 9.16 -3.56
C ASP A 81 -6.99 9.62 -2.08
N SER A 82 -5.76 9.71 -1.56
CA SER A 82 -5.46 10.14 -0.19
C SER A 82 -4.10 10.83 -0.12
N ILE A 83 -4.03 11.92 0.66
CA ILE A 83 -2.79 12.64 0.97
C ILE A 83 -2.40 12.50 2.46
N ALA A 84 -3.13 11.69 3.23
CA ALA A 84 -3.02 11.67 4.68
C ALA A 84 -1.64 11.24 5.21
N GLY A 85 -0.90 10.43 4.45
CA GLY A 85 0.47 10.03 4.78
C GLY A 85 1.53 11.13 4.55
N ALA A 86 1.19 12.24 3.88
CA ALA A 86 2.17 13.23 3.41
C ALA A 86 2.95 13.89 4.54
N ARG A 87 2.30 14.23 5.66
CA ARG A 87 2.98 14.91 6.79
C ARG A 87 4.03 14.02 7.44
N GLU A 88 3.76 12.73 7.54
CA GLU A 88 4.76 11.77 8.02
C GLU A 88 5.89 11.60 7.01
N PHE A 89 5.57 11.48 5.72
CA PHE A 89 6.56 11.33 4.66
C PHE A 89 7.56 12.51 4.60
N ILE A 90 7.05 13.74 4.72
CA ILE A 90 7.88 14.97 4.79
C ILE A 90 8.82 14.92 5.99
N GLU A 91 8.31 14.59 7.17
CA GLU A 91 9.12 14.56 8.39
C GLU A 91 10.17 13.43 8.32
N ALA A 92 9.81 12.27 7.77
CA ALA A 92 10.73 11.18 7.52
C ALA A 92 11.85 11.60 6.54
N GLY A 93 11.50 12.30 5.45
CA GLY A 93 12.46 12.89 4.51
C GLY A 93 13.46 13.83 5.21
N ARG A 94 12.94 14.73 6.05
CA ARG A 94 13.76 15.64 6.86
C ARG A 94 14.72 14.89 7.79
N ILE A 95 14.25 13.84 8.46
CA ILE A 95 15.08 13.01 9.35
C ILE A 95 16.19 12.31 8.55
N ALA A 96 15.85 11.74 7.39
CA ALA A 96 16.79 11.01 6.54
C ALA A 96 17.76 11.92 5.76
N GLY A 97 17.51 13.24 5.72
CA GLY A 97 18.25 14.15 4.86
C GLY A 97 17.99 13.90 3.37
N MET A 98 16.78 13.43 3.04
CA MET A 98 16.34 13.10 1.68
C MET A 98 15.31 14.13 1.21
N ALA A 99 15.46 14.61 -0.03
CA ALA A 99 14.44 15.42 -0.67
C ALA A 99 13.19 14.58 -0.91
N THR A 100 12.02 15.12 -0.54
CA THR A 100 10.75 14.44 -0.72
C THR A 100 9.76 15.29 -1.51
N THR A 101 8.95 14.64 -2.33
CA THR A 101 7.77 15.22 -2.98
C THR A 101 6.49 14.61 -2.40
N ILE A 102 5.37 15.32 -2.54
CA ILE A 102 4.06 14.83 -2.12
C ILE A 102 3.05 14.97 -3.25
N GLY A 103 2.14 14.01 -3.33
CA GLY A 103 1.07 13.97 -4.30
C GLY A 103 -0.01 12.95 -3.96
N VAL A 104 -0.99 12.83 -4.85
CA VAL A 104 -2.09 11.87 -4.79
C VAL A 104 -2.28 11.27 -6.18
N GLU A 105 -2.38 9.95 -6.29
CA GLU A 105 -2.85 9.33 -7.53
C GLU A 105 -4.36 9.20 -7.45
N CYS A 106 -5.09 9.99 -8.25
CA CYS A 106 -6.53 9.95 -8.23
C CYS A 106 -7.11 9.14 -9.38
N ARG A 107 -8.27 8.55 -9.14
CA ARG A 107 -9.07 7.96 -10.21
C ARG A 107 -9.93 9.03 -10.88
N VAL A 108 -9.79 9.17 -12.19
CA VAL A 108 -10.54 10.15 -13.00
C VAL A 108 -11.36 9.44 -14.05
N ASP A 109 -12.63 9.85 -14.18
CA ASP A 109 -13.54 9.39 -15.22
C ASP A 109 -13.46 10.30 -16.45
N PHE A 110 -13.18 9.68 -17.60
CA PHE A 110 -13.05 10.32 -18.92
C PHE A 110 -14.23 9.97 -19.85
N GLN A 111 -15.34 9.43 -19.35
CA GLN A 111 -16.49 9.03 -20.17
C GLN A 111 -17.07 10.18 -21.01
N ASP A 112 -16.96 11.42 -20.53
CA ASP A 112 -17.47 12.63 -21.21
C ASP A 112 -16.39 13.33 -22.05
N THR A 113 -15.32 12.62 -22.40
CA THR A 113 -14.20 13.13 -23.21
C THR A 113 -13.99 12.26 -24.46
N PRO A 114 -13.13 12.67 -25.42
CA PRO A 114 -12.76 11.83 -26.57
C PRO A 114 -12.08 10.49 -26.20
N LEU A 115 -11.69 10.30 -24.93
CA LEU A 115 -11.12 9.05 -24.42
C LEU A 115 -12.19 8.04 -23.95
N ASN A 116 -13.47 8.35 -24.11
CA ASN A 116 -14.55 7.43 -23.78
C ASN A 116 -14.38 6.06 -24.46
N ARG A 117 -14.68 5.00 -23.71
CA ARG A 117 -14.60 3.57 -24.06
C ARG A 117 -13.19 3.07 -24.37
N ARG A 118 -12.15 3.87 -24.12
CA ARG A 118 -10.76 3.46 -24.30
C ARG A 118 -10.17 2.88 -23.03
N MET A 119 -9.29 1.89 -23.21
CA MET A 119 -8.34 1.50 -22.16
C MET A 119 -7.26 2.59 -22.08
N ILE A 120 -7.06 3.18 -20.90
CA ILE A 120 -6.08 4.26 -20.69
C ILE A 120 -4.88 3.72 -19.92
N ASN A 121 -4.93 3.77 -18.58
CA ASN A 121 -3.92 3.18 -17.70
C ASN A 121 -4.55 2.43 -16.51
N ASN A 122 -5.89 2.36 -16.44
CA ASN A 122 -6.59 1.46 -15.53
C ASN A 122 -6.92 0.16 -16.28
N PRO A 123 -6.23 -0.96 -16.00
CA PRO A 123 -6.42 -2.21 -16.73
C PRO A 123 -7.81 -2.83 -16.53
N ASP A 124 -8.52 -2.42 -15.48
CA ASP A 124 -9.79 -3.04 -15.07
C ASP A 124 -11.01 -2.28 -15.61
N GLN A 125 -10.85 -1.04 -16.09
CA GLN A 125 -11.97 -0.17 -16.45
C GLN A 125 -11.66 0.74 -17.64
N HIS A 126 -12.51 0.67 -18.67
CA HIS A 126 -12.49 1.63 -19.77
C HIS A 126 -12.90 3.03 -19.28
N SER A 127 -12.44 4.06 -19.99
CA SER A 127 -12.69 5.48 -19.68
C SER A 127 -12.13 5.96 -18.34
N VAL A 128 -11.50 5.10 -17.54
CA VAL A 128 -10.97 5.50 -16.24
C VAL A 128 -9.44 5.58 -16.32
N ALA A 129 -8.88 6.66 -15.79
CA ALA A 129 -7.44 6.81 -15.66
C ALA A 129 -7.01 7.05 -14.22
N TYR A 130 -5.82 6.57 -13.87
CA TYR A 130 -5.06 7.02 -12.71
C TYR A 130 -4.27 8.27 -13.10
N VAL A 131 -4.52 9.39 -12.42
CA VAL A 131 -3.91 10.68 -12.70
C VAL A 131 -3.18 11.17 -11.45
N ALA A 132 -1.90 11.46 -11.59
CA ALA A 132 -1.10 11.99 -10.48
C ALA A 132 -1.33 13.50 -10.31
N LEU A 133 -1.79 13.91 -9.13
CA LEU A 133 -1.68 15.28 -8.64
C LEU A 133 -0.36 15.40 -7.90
N HIS A 134 0.71 15.71 -8.63
CA HIS A 134 2.07 15.74 -8.10
C HIS A 134 2.53 17.16 -7.77
N GLY A 135 3.44 17.29 -6.79
CA GLY A 135 4.04 18.58 -6.42
C GLY A 135 3.11 19.47 -5.60
N ILE A 136 2.27 18.84 -4.78
CA ILE A 136 1.30 19.56 -3.95
C ILE A 136 2.06 20.40 -2.91
N PRO A 137 1.77 21.72 -2.77
CA PRO A 137 2.42 22.53 -1.75
C PRO A 137 2.09 22.01 -0.35
N HIS A 138 3.08 22.00 0.56
CA HIS A 138 2.88 21.51 1.94
C HIS A 138 1.78 22.28 2.69
N THR A 139 1.52 23.53 2.29
CA THR A 139 0.47 24.41 2.83
C THR A 139 -0.94 24.06 2.34
N ARG A 140 -1.07 23.14 1.36
CA ARG A 140 -2.34 22.76 0.73
C ARG A 140 -2.75 21.31 1.02
N ILE A 141 -2.06 20.63 1.93
CA ILE A 141 -2.35 19.24 2.31
C ILE A 141 -3.80 19.11 2.81
N ASP A 142 -4.26 20.02 3.66
CA ASP A 142 -5.60 19.93 4.28
C ASP A 142 -6.71 20.21 3.26
N ASP A 143 -6.47 21.10 2.28
CA ASP A 143 -7.41 21.36 1.19
C ASP A 143 -7.59 20.13 0.30
N VAL A 144 -6.48 19.46 -0.04
CA VAL A 144 -6.49 18.25 -0.85
C VAL A 144 -7.16 17.11 -0.09
N GLN A 145 -6.85 16.94 1.19
CA GLN A 145 -7.53 15.94 2.04
C GLN A 145 -9.04 16.19 2.08
N SER A 146 -9.46 17.46 2.22
CA SER A 146 -10.87 17.85 2.25
C SER A 146 -11.56 17.58 0.91
N TYR A 147 -10.86 17.83 -0.21
CA TYR A 147 -11.37 17.55 -1.56
C TYR A 147 -11.65 16.05 -1.76
N PHE A 148 -10.80 15.16 -1.24
CA PHE A 148 -10.97 13.70 -1.39
C PHE A 148 -11.98 13.08 -0.41
N ALA A 149 -12.33 13.76 0.69
CA ALA A 149 -13.27 13.25 1.70
C ALA A 149 -14.59 12.66 1.15
N PRO A 150 -15.33 13.32 0.22
CA PRO A 150 -16.53 12.72 -0.39
C PRO A 150 -16.23 11.44 -1.20
N TYR A 151 -15.10 11.39 -1.91
CA TYR A 151 -14.70 10.23 -2.71
C TYR A 151 -14.31 9.05 -1.81
N THR A 152 -13.67 9.31 -0.67
CA THR A 152 -13.39 8.30 0.35
C THR A 152 -14.67 7.69 0.90
N ARG A 153 -15.69 8.51 1.21
CA ARG A 153 -17.00 7.99 1.65
C ARG A 153 -17.65 7.12 0.58
N ALA A 154 -17.71 7.59 -0.67
CA ALA A 154 -18.26 6.81 -1.77
C ALA A 154 -17.51 5.48 -1.98
N ARG A 155 -16.19 5.48 -1.79
CA ARG A 155 -15.35 4.29 -1.85
C ARG A 155 -15.68 3.29 -0.74
N HIS A 156 -15.93 3.74 0.49
CA HIS A 156 -16.38 2.85 1.57
C HIS A 156 -17.69 2.16 1.21
N GLU A 157 -18.69 2.90 0.71
CA GLU A 157 -19.96 2.29 0.31
C GLU A 157 -19.80 1.29 -0.84
N ARG A 158 -19.02 1.66 -1.86
CA ARG A 158 -18.68 0.74 -2.94
C ARG A 158 -18.00 -0.52 -2.41
N ASN A 159 -17.05 -0.40 -1.49
CA ASN A 159 -16.31 -1.54 -0.95
C ASN A 159 -17.21 -2.47 -0.13
N ARG A 160 -18.19 -1.94 0.61
CA ARG A 160 -19.20 -2.77 1.29
C ARG A 160 -20.00 -3.61 0.32
N LEU A 161 -20.43 -3.03 -0.81
CA LEU A 161 -21.09 -3.76 -1.89
C LEU A 161 -20.18 -4.82 -2.53
N MET A 162 -18.88 -4.52 -2.66
CA MET A 162 -17.90 -5.50 -3.14
C MET A 162 -17.73 -6.67 -2.16
N VAL A 163 -17.67 -6.41 -0.85
CA VAL A 163 -17.64 -7.45 0.18
C VAL A 163 -18.87 -8.34 0.12
N GLN A 164 -20.07 -7.77 -0.06
CA GLN A 164 -21.29 -8.57 -0.23
C GLN A 164 -21.20 -9.52 -1.44
N ARG A 165 -20.66 -9.04 -2.57
CA ARG A 165 -20.45 -9.87 -3.77
C ARG A 165 -19.40 -10.95 -3.55
N ILE A 166 -18.30 -10.62 -2.87
CA ILE A 166 -17.28 -11.60 -2.49
C ILE A 166 -17.91 -12.69 -1.62
N ASN A 167 -18.69 -12.31 -0.60
CA ASN A 167 -19.37 -13.25 0.29
C ASN A 167 -20.34 -14.16 -0.45
N ALA A 168 -21.05 -13.66 -1.46
CA ALA A 168 -21.91 -14.51 -2.30
C ALA A 168 -21.11 -15.58 -3.05
N ILE A 169 -19.89 -15.25 -3.50
CA ILE A 169 -18.99 -16.19 -4.18
C ILE A 169 -18.41 -17.20 -3.19
N THR A 170 -18.05 -16.77 -1.98
CA THR A 170 -17.30 -17.58 -1.00
C THR A 170 -18.19 -18.29 0.03
N ALA A 171 -19.48 -17.99 0.08
CA ALA A 171 -20.43 -18.63 1.00
C ALA A 171 -20.48 -20.16 0.88
N PRO A 172 -20.45 -20.78 -0.32
CA PRO A 172 -20.38 -22.25 -0.43
C PRO A 172 -19.12 -22.87 0.19
N MET A 173 -18.07 -22.07 0.33
CA MET A 173 -16.81 -22.48 0.95
C MET A 173 -16.83 -22.30 2.48
N GLY A 174 -17.89 -21.70 3.04
CA GLY A 174 -17.98 -21.34 4.45
C GLY A 174 -17.08 -20.15 4.84
N ILE A 175 -16.72 -19.30 3.88
CA ILE A 175 -15.91 -18.09 4.12
C ILE A 175 -16.78 -16.86 3.89
N SER A 176 -16.69 -15.91 4.83
CA SER A 176 -17.29 -14.58 4.70
C SER A 176 -16.32 -13.54 5.24
N LEU A 177 -16.41 -12.33 4.67
CA LEU A 177 -15.70 -11.13 5.07
C LEU A 177 -16.68 -10.12 5.65
N ASP A 178 -16.27 -9.48 6.72
CA ASP A 178 -16.88 -8.28 7.25
C ASP A 178 -16.00 -7.06 6.90
N TYR A 179 -16.62 -6.00 6.39
CA TYR A 179 -15.84 -4.83 5.97
C TYR A 179 -15.24 -4.06 7.16
N ASP A 180 -15.99 -3.92 8.25
CA ASP A 180 -15.56 -3.15 9.43
C ASP A 180 -14.57 -3.94 10.28
N GLU A 181 -14.79 -5.25 10.43
CA GLU A 181 -13.96 -6.08 11.30
C GLU A 181 -12.73 -6.68 10.59
N ASP A 182 -12.85 -7.05 9.31
CA ASP A 182 -11.74 -7.72 8.60
C ASP A 182 -10.94 -6.76 7.70
N VAL A 183 -11.54 -5.69 7.18
CA VAL A 183 -10.91 -4.84 6.15
C VAL A 183 -10.44 -3.49 6.70
N LEU A 184 -11.26 -2.76 7.46
CA LEU A 184 -10.84 -1.47 8.02
C LEU A 184 -9.59 -1.58 8.92
N PRO A 185 -9.45 -2.58 9.82
CA PRO A 185 -8.35 -2.62 10.79
C PRO A 185 -6.97 -2.88 10.16
N ILE A 186 -6.94 -3.46 8.96
CA ILE A 186 -5.70 -3.70 8.20
C ILE A 186 -5.31 -2.53 7.29
N SER A 187 -6.07 -1.42 7.33
CA SER A 187 -5.84 -0.22 6.52
C SER A 187 -5.57 1.02 7.40
N GLU A 188 -5.07 2.09 6.80
CA GLU A 188 -4.92 3.38 7.46
C GLU A 188 -6.18 4.26 7.37
N SER A 189 -7.36 3.67 7.14
CA SER A 189 -8.63 4.42 7.00
C SER A 189 -8.91 5.35 8.18
N ARG A 190 -8.66 4.89 9.42
CA ARG A 190 -8.80 5.69 10.65
C ARG A 190 -7.93 6.94 10.68
N ASN A 191 -6.84 6.93 9.92
CA ASN A 191 -5.87 8.02 9.81
C ASN A 191 -6.03 8.81 8.51
N GLY A 192 -7.13 8.61 7.76
CA GLY A 192 -7.41 9.31 6.51
C GLY A 192 -6.85 8.65 5.25
N GLY A 193 -6.29 7.44 5.36
CA GLY A 193 -5.91 6.60 4.23
C GLY A 193 -7.11 6.12 3.42
N SER A 194 -6.88 5.70 2.18
CA SER A 194 -7.91 5.11 1.33
C SER A 194 -7.95 3.59 1.46
N VAL A 195 -9.15 3.01 1.36
CA VAL A 195 -9.33 1.56 1.35
C VAL A 195 -9.55 1.09 -0.08
N THR A 196 -8.54 0.46 -0.67
CA THR A 196 -8.64 -0.12 -2.01
C THR A 196 -9.16 -1.57 -2.01
N GLU A 197 -9.48 -2.05 -3.20
CA GLU A 197 -9.84 -3.43 -3.52
C GLU A 197 -8.77 -4.43 -3.05
N ARG A 198 -7.50 -3.99 -2.98
CA ARG A 198 -6.39 -4.83 -2.50
C ARG A 198 -6.53 -5.20 -1.04
N HIS A 199 -7.09 -4.33 -0.20
CA HIS A 199 -7.38 -4.68 1.20
C HIS A 199 -8.47 -5.75 1.31
N LEU A 200 -9.51 -5.68 0.46
CA LEU A 200 -10.57 -6.70 0.44
C LEU A 200 -9.98 -8.06 0.05
N LEU A 201 -9.15 -8.07 -1.00
CA LEU A 201 -8.49 -9.30 -1.45
C LEU A 201 -7.48 -9.84 -0.44
N PHE A 202 -6.77 -8.96 0.28
CA PHE A 202 -5.83 -9.36 1.33
C PHE A 202 -6.56 -9.91 2.58
N ALA A 203 -7.67 -9.30 2.99
CA ALA A 203 -8.50 -9.86 4.06
C ALA A 203 -9.07 -11.23 3.64
N LEU A 204 -9.50 -11.37 2.38
CA LEU A 204 -9.97 -12.65 1.85
C LEU A 204 -8.85 -13.69 1.83
N SER A 205 -7.64 -13.33 1.39
CA SER A 205 -6.51 -14.25 1.33
C SER A 205 -6.15 -14.77 2.72
N LYS A 206 -6.19 -13.91 3.75
CA LYS A 206 -5.98 -14.32 5.14
C LYS A 206 -6.98 -15.38 5.59
N LYS A 207 -8.27 -15.19 5.33
CA LYS A 207 -9.30 -16.20 5.67
C LYS A 207 -9.16 -17.51 4.88
N LEU A 208 -8.76 -17.41 3.61
CA LEU A 208 -8.47 -18.59 2.79
C LEU A 208 -7.28 -19.38 3.36
N ILE A 209 -6.20 -18.70 3.74
CA ILE A 209 -5.02 -19.30 4.36
C ILE A 209 -5.36 -19.90 5.73
N GLU A 210 -6.14 -19.20 6.56
CA GLU A 210 -6.59 -19.71 7.85
C GLU A 210 -7.39 -21.00 7.71
N ARG A 211 -8.26 -21.09 6.69
CA ARG A 211 -9.12 -22.25 6.47
C ARG A 211 -8.40 -23.43 5.82
N TYR A 212 -7.55 -23.18 4.83
CA TYR A 212 -7.00 -24.21 3.96
C TYR A 212 -5.49 -24.43 4.13
N GLY A 213 -4.82 -23.60 4.93
CA GLY A 213 -3.36 -23.56 5.02
C GLY A 213 -2.72 -22.94 3.78
N LYS A 214 -1.39 -22.86 3.79
CA LYS A 214 -0.56 -22.49 2.63
C LYS A 214 -0.24 -23.73 1.79
N GLY A 215 0.19 -23.52 0.54
CA GLY A 215 0.70 -24.60 -0.30
C GLY A 215 -0.36 -25.21 -1.23
N GLU A 216 -0.25 -26.51 -1.49
CA GLU A 216 -1.01 -27.22 -2.51
C GLU A 216 -2.52 -27.07 -2.35
N THR A 217 -3.06 -27.29 -1.14
CA THR A 217 -4.50 -27.22 -0.88
C THR A 217 -5.09 -25.86 -1.24
N LEU A 218 -4.41 -24.77 -0.90
CA LEU A 218 -4.86 -23.42 -1.27
C LEU A 218 -4.85 -23.22 -2.79
N VAL A 219 -3.79 -23.67 -3.47
CA VAL A 219 -3.69 -23.58 -4.94
C VAL A 219 -4.82 -24.37 -5.61
N GLU A 220 -5.17 -25.55 -5.09
CA GLU A 220 -6.31 -26.32 -5.58
C GLU A 220 -7.63 -25.59 -5.38
N VAL A 221 -7.85 -24.98 -4.21
CA VAL A 221 -9.05 -24.18 -3.94
C VAL A 221 -9.16 -23.01 -4.92
N LEU A 222 -8.09 -22.24 -5.10
CA LEU A 222 -8.05 -21.10 -6.02
C LEU A 222 -8.39 -21.51 -7.46
N THR A 223 -7.79 -22.61 -7.94
CA THR A 223 -7.93 -23.04 -9.34
C THR A 223 -9.20 -23.85 -9.60
N LYS A 224 -9.58 -24.76 -8.71
CA LYS A 224 -10.70 -25.69 -8.90
C LYS A 224 -12.02 -25.13 -8.39
N GLN A 225 -12.04 -24.43 -7.26
CA GLN A 225 -13.29 -23.90 -6.68
C GLN A 225 -13.55 -22.47 -7.15
N LEU A 226 -12.56 -21.57 -7.00
CA LEU A 226 -12.70 -20.16 -7.40
C LEU A 226 -12.42 -19.91 -8.89
N LYS A 227 -11.97 -20.93 -9.63
CA LYS A 227 -11.68 -20.87 -11.08
C LYS A 227 -10.70 -19.76 -11.46
N ILE A 228 -9.78 -19.43 -10.55
CA ILE A 228 -8.75 -18.41 -10.76
C ILE A 228 -7.59 -19.04 -11.53
N THR A 229 -7.19 -18.40 -12.62
CA THR A 229 -5.98 -18.76 -13.37
C THR A 229 -4.74 -18.29 -12.60
N VAL A 230 -4.00 -19.24 -12.01
CA VAL A 230 -2.73 -18.95 -11.32
C VAL A 230 -1.56 -19.12 -12.29
N ARG A 231 -0.85 -18.02 -12.59
CA ARG A 231 0.33 -18.03 -13.47
C ARG A 231 1.46 -18.86 -12.83
N SER A 232 2.30 -19.51 -13.63
CA SER A 232 3.33 -20.46 -13.15
C SER A 232 4.31 -19.86 -12.14
N ASN A 233 4.72 -18.60 -12.33
CA ASN A 233 5.62 -17.89 -11.41
C ASN A 233 4.96 -17.64 -10.04
N ILE A 234 3.66 -17.30 -10.02
CA ILE A 234 2.90 -17.12 -8.78
C ILE A 234 2.61 -18.47 -8.13
N LYS A 235 2.29 -19.49 -8.93
CA LYS A 235 2.04 -20.85 -8.42
C LYS A 235 3.23 -21.38 -7.63
N TRP A 236 4.45 -21.19 -8.15
CA TRP A 236 5.66 -21.60 -7.42
C TRP A 236 5.80 -20.88 -6.07
N LEU A 237 5.54 -19.57 -6.01
CA LEU A 237 5.55 -18.81 -4.75
C LEU A 237 4.49 -19.28 -3.76
N LEU A 238 3.30 -19.66 -4.23
CA LEU A 238 2.19 -20.15 -3.40
C LEU A 238 2.37 -21.60 -2.93
N LEU A 239 3.26 -22.36 -3.57
CA LEU A 239 3.60 -23.74 -3.18
C LEU A 239 4.74 -23.77 -2.16
N ASP A 240 5.58 -22.75 -2.12
CA ASP A 240 6.62 -22.59 -1.11
C ASP A 240 6.03 -22.05 0.20
N SER A 241 5.65 -22.94 1.12
CA SER A 241 5.05 -22.57 2.41
C SER A 241 5.98 -21.78 3.33
N GLU A 242 7.29 -21.89 3.12
CA GLU A 242 8.34 -21.25 3.91
C GLU A 242 8.75 -19.88 3.33
N ASN A 243 8.12 -19.46 2.23
CA ASN A 243 8.35 -18.15 1.64
C ASN A 243 7.98 -17.05 2.66
N SER A 244 8.97 -16.23 3.02
CA SER A 244 8.83 -15.16 4.02
C SER A 244 7.88 -14.04 3.60
N LEU A 245 7.49 -13.96 2.32
CA LEU A 245 6.53 -12.99 1.79
C LEU A 245 5.11 -13.57 1.67
N TYR A 246 4.90 -14.82 2.06
CA TYR A 246 3.60 -15.48 2.00
C TYR A 246 2.90 -15.31 3.35
N GLU A 247 2.06 -14.28 3.47
CA GLU A 247 1.30 -13.95 4.69
C GLU A 247 -0.21 -14.08 4.48
#